data_AF-A0AAU2DIV9-F1
#
_entry.id   AF-A0AAU2DIV9-F1
#
_cell.length_a   1.000
_cell.length_b   1.000
_cell.length_c   1.000
_cell.angle_alpha   90.00
_cell.angle_beta   90.00
_cell.angle_gamma   90.00
#
_symmetry.space_group_name_H-M   'P 1'
#
loop_
_entity.id
_entity.type
_entity.pdbx_description
1 polymer ?
#
loop_
_entity_poly.entity_id
_entity_poly.type
_entity_poly.pdbx_seq_one_letter_code
_entity_poly.pdbx_strand_id
1 'polypeptide(L)'
;MTHPMITERLVEAVAHWTEGRHDDAQEVLADIARTGTPSLMYGVATGLAVMAKAALAKMQGLDGETSSWIILTPNGSPPEDVVPPPHLFAARFITAFANGDSATTLALYGAAFTAPDPELLPACMEMLLAATGEAVRAATPGADR
;
A
#
# COMPACT_ATOMS: atom_id res chain seq x y z
N MET A 1 -6.67 -21.08 -7.12
CA MET A 1 -6.11 -19.82 -7.64
C MET A 1 -4.61 -19.91 -7.56
N THR A 2 -3.92 -19.96 -8.70
CA THR A 2 -2.46 -20.04 -8.78
C THR A 2 -1.85 -18.65 -8.56
N HIS A 3 -0.82 -18.56 -7.70
CA HIS A 3 -0.06 -17.34 -7.37
C HIS A 3 0.23 -16.35 -8.52
N PRO A 4 0.59 -16.77 -9.76
CA PRO A 4 0.82 -15.83 -10.88
C PRO A 4 -0.38 -14.91 -11.18
N MET A 5 -1.62 -15.36 -10.96
CA MET A 5 -2.81 -14.53 -11.24
C MET A 5 -2.96 -13.34 -10.29
N ILE A 6 -2.46 -13.43 -9.05
CA ILE A 6 -2.65 -12.35 -8.06
C ILE A 6 -1.71 -11.20 -8.36
N THR A 7 -0.45 -11.49 -8.71
CA THR A 7 0.50 -10.43 -9.08
C THR A 7 0.00 -9.63 -10.27
N GLU A 8 -0.54 -10.29 -11.29
CA GLU A 8 -1.13 -9.63 -12.47
C GLU A 8 -2.30 -8.72 -12.08
N ARG A 9 -3.21 -9.20 -11.23
CA ARG A 9 -4.35 -8.40 -10.72
C ARG A 9 -3.88 -7.22 -9.87
N LEU A 10 -2.81 -7.35 -9.11
CA LEU A 10 -2.25 -6.22 -8.34
C LEU A 10 -1.63 -5.17 -9.23
N VAL A 11 -0.90 -5.59 -10.27
CA VAL A 11 -0.37 -4.66 -11.28
C VAL A 11 -1.51 -3.97 -12.02
N GLU A 12 -2.58 -4.69 -12.37
CA GLU A 12 -3.79 -4.14 -12.98
C GLU A 12 -4.46 -3.08 -12.08
N ALA A 13 -4.67 -3.37 -10.79
CA ALA A 13 -5.24 -2.43 -9.84
C ALA A 13 -4.40 -1.14 -9.73
N VAL A 14 -3.08 -1.27 -9.63
CA VAL A 14 -2.17 -0.12 -9.57
C VAL A 14 -2.18 0.66 -10.88
N ALA A 15 -2.23 -0.02 -12.04
CA ALA A 15 -2.32 0.62 -13.34
C ALA A 15 -3.61 1.45 -13.47
N HIS A 16 -4.77 0.87 -13.11
CA HIS A 16 -6.04 1.60 -13.04
C HIS A 16 -5.93 2.84 -12.16
N TRP A 17 -5.31 2.74 -10.98
CA TRP A 17 -5.09 3.90 -10.13
C TRP A 17 -4.26 4.98 -10.84
N THR A 18 -3.13 4.60 -11.43
CA THR A 18 -2.22 5.56 -12.08
C THR A 18 -2.84 6.27 -13.30
N GLU A 19 -3.85 5.65 -13.92
CA GLU A 19 -4.62 6.19 -15.06
C GLU A 19 -5.83 7.03 -14.62
N GLY A 20 -6.03 7.24 -13.31
CA GLY A 20 -7.19 7.95 -12.76
C GLY A 20 -8.48 7.13 -12.72
N ARG A 21 -8.42 5.83 -13.03
CA ARG A 21 -9.54 4.88 -12.98
C ARG A 21 -9.64 4.26 -11.58
N HIS A 22 -9.86 5.10 -10.57
CA HIS A 22 -9.83 4.67 -9.17
C HIS A 22 -10.92 3.65 -8.83
N ASP A 23 -12.11 3.77 -9.41
CA ASP A 23 -13.22 2.83 -9.20
C ASP A 23 -12.84 1.43 -9.72
N ASP A 24 -12.26 1.35 -10.93
CA ASP A 24 -11.77 0.08 -11.50
C ASP A 24 -10.67 -0.54 -10.61
N ALA A 25 -9.78 0.28 -10.06
CA ALA A 25 -8.72 -0.18 -9.15
C ALA A 25 -9.29 -0.79 -7.86
N GLN A 26 -10.32 -0.13 -7.28
CA GLN A 26 -11.02 -0.61 -6.10
C GLN A 26 -11.81 -1.90 -6.39
N GLU A 27 -12.46 -2.01 -7.56
CA GLU A 27 -13.18 -3.21 -7.96
C GLU A 27 -12.26 -4.43 -8.05
N VAL A 28 -11.06 -4.27 -8.62
CA VAL A 28 -10.06 -5.35 -8.67
C VAL A 28 -9.67 -5.81 -7.26
N LEU A 29 -9.43 -4.88 -6.34
CA LEU A 29 -9.10 -5.19 -4.95
C LEU A 29 -10.26 -5.90 -4.23
N ALA A 30 -11.49 -5.45 -4.44
CA ALA A 30 -12.70 -6.05 -3.88
C ALA A 30 -12.92 -7.48 -4.39
N ASP A 31 -12.64 -7.75 -5.67
CA ASP A 31 -12.73 -9.09 -6.24
C ASP A 31 -11.69 -10.06 -5.65
N ILE A 32 -10.47 -9.58 -5.42
CA ILE A 32 -9.43 -10.36 -4.73
C ILE A 32 -9.89 -10.68 -3.30
N ALA A 33 -10.44 -9.69 -2.59
CA ALA A 33 -10.91 -9.86 -1.23
C ALA A 33 -12.08 -10.86 -1.13
N ARG A 34 -13.02 -10.83 -2.08
CA ARG A 34 -14.21 -11.72 -2.10
C ARG A 34 -13.84 -13.20 -2.19
N THR A 35 -12.72 -13.52 -2.81
CA THR A 35 -12.25 -14.90 -3.04
C THR A 35 -11.03 -15.27 -2.19
N GLY A 36 -10.51 -14.32 -1.42
CA GLY A 36 -9.25 -14.42 -0.70
C GLY A 36 -9.38 -14.88 0.75
N THR A 37 -8.30 -15.45 1.27
CA THR A 37 -8.14 -15.70 2.71
C THR A 37 -7.45 -14.50 3.38
N PRO A 38 -7.52 -14.36 4.71
CA PRO A 38 -6.77 -13.31 5.41
C PRO A 38 -5.26 -13.35 5.11
N SER A 39 -4.68 -14.55 4.98
CA SER A 39 -3.26 -14.71 4.60
C SER A 39 -2.99 -14.26 3.16
N LEU A 40 -3.94 -14.47 2.25
CA LEU A 40 -3.85 -13.97 0.88
C LEU A 40 -3.84 -12.45 0.85
N MET A 41 -4.75 -11.82 1.61
CA MET A 41 -4.87 -10.37 1.68
C MET A 41 -3.66 -9.71 2.37
N TYR A 42 -3.00 -10.40 3.30
CA TYR A 42 -1.69 -9.98 3.78
C TYR A 42 -0.62 -10.03 2.66
N GLY A 43 -0.65 -11.07 1.82
CA GLY A 43 0.18 -11.15 0.61
C GLY A 43 -0.10 -10.00 -0.38
N VAL A 44 -1.36 -9.59 -0.52
CA VAL A 44 -1.74 -8.41 -1.31
C VAL A 44 -1.13 -7.13 -0.73
N ALA A 45 -1.25 -6.92 0.59
CA ALA A 45 -0.67 -5.75 1.25
C ALA A 45 0.86 -5.68 1.07
N THR A 46 1.56 -6.82 1.19
CA THR A 46 3.01 -6.87 0.94
C THR A 46 3.35 -6.63 -0.53
N GLY A 47 2.57 -7.16 -1.48
CA GLY A 47 2.74 -6.87 -2.92
C GLY A 47 2.60 -5.39 -3.25
N LEU A 48 1.61 -4.71 -2.67
CA LEU A 48 1.44 -3.25 -2.80
C LEU A 48 2.64 -2.49 -2.21
N ALA A 49 3.15 -2.94 -1.06
CA ALA A 49 4.30 -2.33 -0.42
C ALA A 49 5.62 -2.53 -1.20
N VAL A 50 5.79 -3.65 -1.91
CA VAL A 50 6.92 -3.87 -2.85
C VAL A 50 6.91 -2.80 -3.94
N MET A 51 5.76 -2.57 -4.57
CA MET A 51 5.61 -1.58 -5.64
C MET A 51 5.83 -0.16 -5.11
N ALA A 52 5.27 0.17 -3.95
CA ALA A 52 5.49 1.46 -3.29
C ALA A 52 6.98 1.69 -2.97
N LYS A 53 7.66 0.71 -2.38
CA LYS A 53 9.10 0.78 -2.09
C LYS A 53 9.92 1.08 -3.35
N ALA A 54 9.66 0.35 -4.43
CA ALA A 54 10.37 0.54 -5.69
C ALA A 54 10.13 1.95 -6.28
N ALA A 55 8.88 2.42 -6.25
CA ALA A 55 8.53 3.76 -6.73
C ALA A 55 9.19 4.87 -5.89
N LEU A 56 9.12 4.76 -4.57
CA LEU A 56 9.74 5.72 -3.66
C LEU A 56 11.27 5.75 -3.81
N ALA A 57 11.93 4.59 -3.92
CA ALA A 57 13.37 4.52 -4.15
C ALA A 57 13.76 5.24 -5.46
N LYS A 58 12.98 5.02 -6.53
CA LYS A 58 13.17 5.71 -7.82
C LYS A 58 13.01 7.23 -7.70
N MET A 59 11.98 7.72 -6.99
CA MET A 59 11.77 9.15 -6.76
C MET A 59 12.92 9.82 -6.01
N GLN A 60 13.55 9.10 -5.09
CA GLN A 60 14.65 9.61 -4.27
C GLN A 60 16.04 9.39 -4.92
N GLY A 61 16.11 8.76 -6.10
CA GLY A 61 17.37 8.42 -6.75
C GLY A 61 18.22 7.41 -5.95
N LEU A 62 17.57 6.60 -5.11
CA LEU A 62 18.23 5.62 -4.24
C LEU A 62 18.43 4.29 -4.99
N ASP A 63 19.59 3.68 -4.83
CA ASP A 63 20.01 2.43 -5.46
C ASP A 63 19.58 1.19 -4.66
N GLY A 64 18.34 1.16 -4.16
CA GLY A 64 17.70 -0.06 -3.61
C GLY A 64 18.30 -0.68 -2.33
N GLU A 65 19.58 -0.46 -2.06
CA GLU A 65 20.35 -0.99 -0.93
C GLU A 65 20.61 0.11 0.10
N THR A 66 19.64 0.25 1.00
CA THR A 66 19.76 0.88 2.33
C THR A 66 19.55 2.39 2.39
N SER A 67 18.31 2.73 2.71
CA SER A 67 17.92 4.01 3.29
C SER A 67 16.89 3.69 4.36
N SER A 68 17.10 4.14 5.60
CA SER A 68 16.08 4.03 6.62
C SER A 68 14.92 4.95 6.25
N TRP A 69 13.72 4.39 6.08
CA TRP A 69 12.52 5.15 5.80
C TRP A 69 11.90 5.63 7.10
N ILE A 70 11.55 6.92 7.16
CA ILE A 70 10.87 7.54 8.29
C ILE A 70 9.63 8.29 7.80
N ILE A 71 8.60 8.33 8.63
CA ILE A 71 7.40 9.13 8.39
C ILE A 71 7.63 10.50 9.00
N LEU A 72 7.48 11.55 8.19
CA LEU A 72 7.56 12.94 8.64
C LEU A 72 6.20 13.62 8.41
N THR A 73 5.73 14.36 9.41
CA THR A 73 4.63 15.31 9.23
C THR A 73 5.19 16.70 8.95
N PRO A 74 4.50 17.56 8.19
CA PRO A 74 5.02 18.90 7.84
C PRO A 74 5.40 19.76 9.04
N ASN A 75 4.70 19.58 10.17
CA ASN A 75 4.87 20.38 11.39
C ASN A 75 5.58 19.63 12.52
N GLY A 76 6.09 18.42 12.28
CA GLY A 76 6.70 17.57 13.32
C GLY A 76 5.73 17.03 14.37
N SER A 77 4.43 17.26 14.22
CA SER A 77 3.39 16.67 15.07
C SER A 77 3.39 15.14 14.96
N PRO A 78 3.05 14.41 16.03
CA PRO A 78 2.86 12.97 15.95
C PRO A 78 1.84 12.62 14.85
N PRO A 79 2.14 11.68 13.93
CA PRO A 79 1.23 11.34 12.83
C PRO A 79 -0.16 10.92 13.30
N GLU A 80 -0.25 10.22 14.43
CA GLU A 80 -1.51 9.80 15.07
C GLU A 80 -2.47 10.95 15.40
N ASP A 81 -1.99 12.18 15.57
CA ASP A 81 -2.82 13.32 15.95
C ASP A 81 -3.48 14.00 14.75
N VAL A 82 -2.94 13.76 13.54
CA VAL A 82 -3.29 14.56 12.35
C VAL A 82 -3.64 13.73 11.11
N VAL A 83 -3.34 12.43 11.12
CA VAL A 83 -3.55 11.53 9.97
C VAL A 83 -4.68 10.53 10.29
N PRO A 84 -5.71 10.40 9.43
CA PRO A 84 -6.75 9.41 9.63
C PRO A 84 -6.19 7.97 9.68
N PRO A 85 -6.81 7.04 10.44
CA PRO A 85 -6.24 5.70 10.66
C PRO A 85 -5.87 4.92 9.38
N PRO A 86 -6.67 4.89 8.29
CA PRO A 86 -6.29 4.19 7.07
C PRO A 86 -5.03 4.76 6.38
N HIS A 87 -4.87 6.09 6.42
CA HIS A 87 -3.70 6.75 5.85
C HIS A 87 -2.45 6.43 6.68
N LEU A 88 -2.60 6.45 8.00
CA LEU A 88 -1.52 6.11 8.92
C LEU A 88 -1.13 4.63 8.81
N PHE A 89 -2.10 3.74 8.62
CA PHE A 89 -1.86 2.32 8.31
C PHE A 89 -1.01 2.19 7.05
N ALA A 90 -1.44 2.78 5.92
CA ALA A 90 -0.71 2.66 4.64
C ALA A 90 0.73 3.17 4.77
N ALA A 91 0.92 4.35 5.34
CA ALA A 91 2.24 4.94 5.55
C ALA A 91 3.13 4.06 6.44
N ARG A 92 2.61 3.58 7.59
CA ARG A 92 3.35 2.70 8.52
C ARG A 92 3.66 1.34 7.90
N PHE A 93 2.73 0.77 7.14
CA PHE A 93 2.90 -0.51 6.49
C PHE A 93 4.00 -0.46 5.42
N ILE A 94 3.93 0.53 4.51
CA ILE A 94 4.97 0.75 3.48
C ILE A 94 6.33 1.01 4.15
N THR A 95 6.38 1.86 5.17
CA THR A 95 7.63 2.18 5.89
C THR A 95 8.23 0.95 6.56
N ALA A 96 7.43 0.19 7.31
CA ALA A 96 7.88 -1.04 7.96
C ALA A 96 8.38 -2.06 6.93
N PHE A 97 7.63 -2.26 5.84
CA PHE A 97 8.04 -3.14 4.75
C PHE A 97 9.36 -2.68 4.11
N ALA A 98 9.49 -1.39 3.83
CA ALA A 98 10.69 -0.83 3.21
C ALA A 98 11.94 -1.03 4.09
N ASN A 99 11.77 -0.95 5.40
CA ASN A 99 12.79 -1.20 6.43
C ASN A 99 13.01 -2.69 6.76
N GLY A 100 12.29 -3.62 6.12
CA GLY A 100 12.41 -5.06 6.37
C GLY A 100 11.75 -5.54 7.67
N ASP A 101 10.93 -4.71 8.31
CA ASP A 101 10.23 -5.02 9.56
C ASP A 101 8.95 -5.84 9.30
N SER A 102 9.16 -7.14 9.12
CA SER A 102 8.09 -8.11 8.90
C SER A 102 7.20 -8.29 10.14
N ALA A 103 7.71 -8.03 11.35
CA ALA A 103 6.94 -8.14 12.58
C ALA A 103 5.91 -7.00 12.66
N THR A 104 6.34 -5.77 12.36
CA THR A 104 5.45 -4.60 12.36
C THR A 104 4.41 -4.67 11.24
N THR A 105 4.78 -5.09 10.03
CA THR A 105 3.79 -5.26 8.94
C THR A 105 2.71 -6.28 9.30
N LEU A 106 3.09 -7.43 9.89
CA LEU A 106 2.13 -8.42 10.37
C LEU A 106 1.25 -7.89 11.51
N ALA A 107 1.83 -7.16 12.46
CA ALA A 107 1.10 -6.57 13.58
C ALA A 107 0.08 -5.51 13.12
N LEU A 108 0.46 -4.63 12.18
CA LEU A 108 -0.44 -3.63 11.60
C LEU A 108 -1.61 -4.30 10.89
N TYR A 109 -1.34 -5.28 10.03
CA TYR A 109 -2.38 -6.01 9.32
C TYR A 109 -3.30 -6.77 10.27
N GLY A 110 -2.73 -7.49 11.25
CA GLY A 110 -3.49 -8.20 12.27
C GLY A 110 -4.39 -7.27 13.08
N ALA A 111 -3.90 -6.09 13.48
CA ALA A 111 -4.67 -5.09 14.21
C ALA A 111 -5.85 -4.58 13.37
N ALA A 112 -5.65 -4.26 12.09
CA ALA A 112 -6.73 -3.86 11.19
C ALA A 112 -7.75 -4.99 10.97
N PHE A 113 -7.28 -6.23 10.77
CA PHE A 113 -8.14 -7.40 10.53
C PHE A 113 -8.99 -7.80 11.75
N THR A 114 -8.48 -7.60 12.96
CA THR A 114 -9.16 -7.97 14.21
C THR A 114 -9.88 -6.79 14.89
N ALA A 115 -9.92 -5.64 14.23
CA ALA A 115 -10.59 -4.47 14.76
C ALA A 115 -12.11 -4.71 14.90
N PRO A 116 -12.76 -4.09 15.90
CA PRO A 116 -14.22 -4.18 16.05
C PRO A 116 -14.99 -3.57 14.87
N ASP A 117 -14.38 -2.62 14.16
CA ASP A 117 -14.96 -1.99 12.98
C ASP A 117 -14.66 -2.84 11.73
N PRO A 118 -15.68 -3.46 11.12
CA PRO A 118 -15.49 -4.32 9.94
C PRO A 118 -15.04 -3.53 8.70
N GLU A 119 -15.26 -2.22 8.65
CA GLU A 119 -14.89 -1.38 7.51
C GLU A 119 -13.45 -0.89 7.57
N LEU A 120 -12.77 -1.07 8.71
CA LEU A 120 -11.42 -0.56 8.90
C LEU A 120 -10.40 -1.25 7.99
N LEU A 121 -10.41 -2.59 7.90
CA LEU A 121 -9.46 -3.29 7.04
C LEU A 121 -9.68 -2.96 5.54
N PRO A 122 -10.92 -3.00 5.00
CA PRO A 122 -11.19 -2.51 3.64
C PRO A 122 -10.62 -1.11 3.39
N ALA A 123 -10.93 -0.15 4.26
CA ALA A 123 -10.42 1.22 4.13
C ALA A 123 -8.89 1.30 4.18
N CYS A 124 -8.24 0.50 5.04
CA CYS A 124 -6.77 0.39 5.12
C CYS A 124 -6.17 -0.16 3.83
N MET A 125 -6.77 -1.18 3.22
CA MET A 125 -6.31 -1.80 1.99
C MET A 125 -6.51 -0.89 0.77
N GLU A 126 -7.65 -0.20 0.70
CA GLU A 126 -7.90 0.82 -0.33
C GLU A 126 -6.90 1.97 -0.23
N MET A 127 -6.64 2.47 0.98
CA MET A 127 -5.67 3.53 1.18
C MET A 127 -4.24 3.09 0.88
N LEU A 128 -3.90 1.82 1.14
CA LEU A 128 -2.61 1.25 0.75
C LEU A 128 -2.48 1.18 -0.78
N LEU A 129 -3.52 0.75 -1.49
CA LEU A 129 -3.56 0.77 -2.97
C LEU A 129 -3.40 2.21 -3.49
N ALA A 130 -4.13 3.15 -2.91
CA ALA A 130 -4.06 4.58 -3.25
C ALA A 130 -2.64 5.12 -3.09
N ALA A 131 -2.04 4.93 -1.91
CA ALA A 131 -0.67 5.39 -1.62
C ALA A 131 0.36 4.76 -2.58
N THR A 132 0.21 3.47 -2.89
CA THR A 132 1.07 2.79 -3.88
C THR A 132 0.89 3.39 -5.28
N GLY A 133 -0.34 3.60 -5.73
CA GLY A 133 -0.63 4.18 -7.04
C GLY A 133 -0.10 5.60 -7.18
N GLU A 134 -0.27 6.45 -6.15
CA GLU A 134 0.31 7.79 -6.13
C GLU A 134 1.84 7.79 -6.19
N ALA A 135 2.50 6.88 -5.46
CA ALA A 135 3.95 6.75 -5.52
C ALA A 135 4.41 6.34 -6.94
N VAL A 136 3.74 5.36 -7.56
CA VAL A 136 4.06 4.88 -8.91
C VAL A 136 3.84 5.98 -9.96
N ARG A 137 2.74 6.73 -9.85
CA ARG A 137 2.44 7.88 -10.71
C ARG A 137 3.53 8.95 -10.59
N ALA A 138 3.88 9.33 -9.37
CA ALA A 138 4.93 10.33 -9.11
C ALA A 138 6.32 9.87 -9.58
N ALA A 139 6.59 8.56 -9.54
CA ALA A 139 7.85 7.98 -10.02
C ALA A 139 7.94 7.84 -11.56
N THR A 140 6.88 8.18 -12.30
CA THR A 140 6.81 8.04 -13.77
C THR A 140 6.58 9.40 -14.43
N PRO A 141 7.65 10.18 -14.73
CA PRO A 141 7.51 11.47 -15.39
C PRO A 141 6.91 11.33 -16.79
N GLY A 142 5.75 11.95 -17.03
CA GLY A 142 5.13 12.03 -18.37
C GLY A 142 3.74 11.40 -18.53
N ALA A 143 3.12 10.88 -17.48
CA ALA A 143 1.76 10.31 -17.54
C ALA A 143 0.65 11.37 -17.79
N ASP A 144 0.95 12.66 -17.61
CA ASP A 144 0.03 13.79 -17.83
C ASP A 144 0.34 14.60 -19.11
N ARG A 145 0.99 14.00 -20.12
CA ARG A 145 1.26 14.67 -21.42
C ARG A 145 0.44 14.12 -22.57
#